data_AF-A0A7V4TYU8-F1
#
_entry.id   AF-A0A7V4TYU8-F1
#
_cell.length_a   1.000
_cell.length_b   1.000
_cell.length_c   1.000
_cell.angle_alpha   90.00
_cell.angle_beta   90.00
_cell.angle_gamma   90.00
#
_symmetry.space_group_name_H-M   'P 1'
#
loop_
_entity.id
_entity.type
_entity.pdbx_description
1 polymer ?
#
loop_
_entity_poly.entity_id
_entity_poly.type
_entity_poly.pdbx_seq_one_letter_code
_entity_poly.pdbx_strand_id
1 'polypeptide(L)'
;MCGIVGYIGNNNAVPVLLQGLKRLEYRGYDSAGIAVLNESELVTVKEVGKIRNLENVLAGNSPEGYVGIGHTRWATHGEPNKVNAHPHSDDSGNIVLIHNGIIENFAVLKKVLEKKGHTFRSETDTEVIAHLIAELYDGNFEKAFRKALLELEGTFGVAVITKYDPDRIYVARKGSPIVIGVGENENYVASDVTPLIPYTKNVYYLNDDEMAILSKDGIITKTIHNQVITKEVQHINYDVEAIEKSGFDHFMLKEIFEQPRTIKDAMRGRLLREEGLVKLGGLSVIEEKLVNAKKIHFIASGTSWHAALIGEYLIEEMCRIPVEVEYASEFRYRNPIICEDEIIFAISQSGETADTLAALREGKHKGALVLGIVNAVGSTIARETDAGIYIHAGPEIGVASTKAFTSQVTALVLITLLIARRKHMSVVQGKQLISDLIEIPDKVQSILDQNDYIRQLAEAYKDERNFLYLGRGYNFPVALEGALKLKEISYIHAEGYPAAEMKHGPIALIDENMPVVFIATHDAIYDKIISNIEEVKARKGRVICIASEGDTKIGKYADHVIYIPETSQALVPLLSVIPLQLLAYHVAVLRGCDVDQPRNLAKSVTVE
;
A
#
# COMPACT_ATOMS: atom_id res chain seq x y z
N MET A 1 -6.07 -7.75 -3.42
CA MET A 1 -6.56 -7.78 -2.02
C MET A 1 -8.08 -7.81 -2.02
N CYS A 2 -8.73 -8.30 -0.98
CA CYS A 2 -10.20 -8.30 -0.92
C CYS A 2 -10.71 -7.18 0.01
N GLY A 3 -11.97 -6.77 -0.15
CA GLY A 3 -12.65 -5.79 0.71
C GLY A 3 -13.80 -6.42 1.47
N ILE A 4 -13.90 -6.17 2.78
CA ILE A 4 -15.05 -6.53 3.62
C ILE A 4 -15.78 -5.26 4.01
N VAL A 5 -17.11 -5.29 3.95
CA VAL A 5 -18.00 -4.27 4.52
C VAL A 5 -19.17 -4.98 5.21
N GLY A 6 -19.65 -4.46 6.32
CA GLY A 6 -20.87 -4.91 6.96
C GLY A 6 -21.55 -3.76 7.68
N TYR A 7 -22.86 -3.84 7.77
CA TYR A 7 -23.73 -2.83 8.37
C TYR A 7 -24.84 -3.50 9.17
N ILE A 8 -25.07 -3.01 10.38
CA ILE A 8 -26.24 -3.32 11.19
C ILE A 8 -26.79 -2.05 11.81
N GLY A 9 -28.08 -1.76 11.61
CA GLY A 9 -28.69 -0.54 12.14
C GLY A 9 -30.18 -0.42 11.83
N ASN A 10 -30.64 0.80 11.56
CA ASN A 10 -32.04 1.09 11.24
C ASN A 10 -32.27 1.47 9.78
N ASN A 11 -31.20 1.70 9.01
CA ASN A 11 -31.29 2.04 7.59
C ASN A 11 -31.20 0.78 6.73
N ASN A 12 -31.64 0.86 5.47
CA ASN A 12 -31.38 -0.21 4.53
C ASN A 12 -29.87 -0.41 4.37
N ALA A 13 -29.40 -1.65 4.50
CA ALA A 13 -27.99 -2.01 4.42
C ALA A 13 -27.43 -1.85 2.99
N VAL A 14 -28.24 -2.06 1.94
CA VAL A 14 -27.73 -2.10 0.56
C VAL A 14 -26.97 -0.84 0.13
N PRO A 15 -27.48 0.39 0.33
CA PRO A 15 -26.76 1.61 -0.02
C PRO A 15 -25.42 1.73 0.73
N VAL A 16 -25.39 1.38 2.02
CA VAL A 16 -24.19 1.44 2.86
C VAL A 16 -23.14 0.45 2.36
N LEU A 17 -23.55 -0.80 2.09
CA LEU A 17 -22.67 -1.83 1.56
C LEU A 17 -22.10 -1.42 0.19
N LEU A 18 -22.93 -0.96 -0.74
CA LEU A 18 -22.47 -0.54 -2.07
C LEU A 18 -21.49 0.63 -2.01
N GLN A 19 -21.77 1.65 -1.19
CA GLN A 19 -20.85 2.77 -1.02
C GLN A 19 -19.54 2.33 -0.36
N GLY A 20 -19.60 1.44 0.63
CA GLY A 20 -18.41 0.86 1.25
C GLY A 20 -17.57 0.07 0.25
N LEU A 21 -18.20 -0.78 -0.57
CA LEU A 21 -17.51 -1.59 -1.57
C LEU A 21 -16.87 -0.74 -2.67
N LYS A 22 -17.53 0.34 -3.13
CA LYS A 22 -16.91 1.33 -4.03
C LYS A 22 -15.61 1.89 -3.46
N ARG A 23 -15.62 2.23 -2.18
CA ARG A 23 -14.44 2.75 -1.47
C ARG A 23 -13.36 1.70 -1.25
N LEU A 24 -13.69 0.41 -1.38
CA LEU A 24 -12.74 -0.71 -1.30
C LEU A 24 -12.39 -1.32 -2.66
N GLU A 25 -12.91 -0.79 -3.78
CA GLU A 25 -12.67 -1.37 -5.10
C GLU A 25 -11.18 -1.34 -5.50
N TYR A 26 -10.42 -0.38 -4.96
CA TYR A 26 -8.95 -0.32 -5.13
C TYR A 26 -8.21 -1.54 -4.55
N ARG A 27 -8.85 -2.30 -3.65
CA ARG A 27 -8.28 -3.51 -3.06
C ARG A 27 -8.42 -4.68 -4.02
N GLY A 28 -9.57 -4.83 -4.68
CA GLY A 28 -9.87 -5.92 -5.63
C GLY A 28 -11.15 -5.65 -6.43
N TYR A 29 -11.16 -6.11 -7.68
CA TYR A 29 -12.18 -5.77 -8.68
C TYR A 29 -12.52 -6.94 -9.62
N ASP A 30 -12.16 -8.17 -9.25
CA ASP A 30 -12.44 -9.36 -10.08
C ASP A 30 -13.90 -9.80 -9.99
N SER A 31 -14.53 -9.59 -8.83
CA SER A 31 -15.95 -9.81 -8.58
C SER A 31 -16.38 -9.10 -7.30
N ALA A 32 -17.69 -8.91 -7.13
CA ALA A 32 -18.27 -8.34 -5.92
C ALA A 32 -19.62 -8.97 -5.58
N GLY A 33 -20.01 -8.89 -4.32
CA GLY A 33 -21.34 -9.34 -3.90
C GLY A 33 -21.76 -8.80 -2.55
N ILE A 34 -23.05 -8.90 -2.27
CA ILE A 34 -23.66 -8.55 -0.99
C ILE A 34 -24.61 -9.65 -0.54
N ALA A 35 -24.79 -9.76 0.77
CA ALA A 35 -25.87 -10.51 1.39
C ALA A 35 -26.58 -9.61 2.41
N VAL A 36 -27.90 -9.67 2.39
CA VAL A 36 -28.76 -8.90 3.29
C VAL A 36 -29.76 -9.86 3.92
N LEU A 37 -29.99 -9.69 5.22
CA LEU A 37 -31.04 -10.38 5.94
C LEU A 37 -32.30 -9.52 5.95
N ASN A 38 -33.33 -9.99 5.26
CA ASN A 38 -34.66 -9.37 5.18
C ASN A 38 -35.64 -10.17 6.02
N GLU A 39 -36.06 -9.65 7.18
CA GLU A 39 -36.94 -10.33 8.14
C GLU A 39 -36.45 -11.75 8.52
N SER A 40 -36.76 -12.76 7.68
CA SER A 40 -36.43 -14.18 7.86
C SER A 40 -35.64 -14.79 6.68
N GLU A 41 -35.31 -14.00 5.65
CA GLU A 41 -34.69 -14.47 4.42
C GLU A 41 -33.30 -13.87 4.21
N LEU A 42 -32.33 -14.73 3.86
CA LEU A 42 -30.99 -14.31 3.45
C LEU A 42 -30.98 -14.21 1.93
N VAL A 43 -30.82 -12.99 1.42
CA VAL A 43 -30.76 -12.73 -0.02
C VAL A 43 -29.32 -12.38 -0.38
N THR A 44 -28.74 -13.13 -1.32
CA THR A 44 -27.36 -12.89 -1.80
C THR A 44 -27.39 -12.50 -3.27
N VAL A 45 -26.67 -11.43 -3.62
CA VAL A 45 -26.49 -10.95 -4.98
C VAL A 45 -25.01 -10.84 -5.27
N LYS A 46 -24.54 -11.48 -6.34
CA LYS A 46 -23.13 -11.57 -6.72
C LYS A 46 -22.95 -11.31 -8.19
N GLU A 47 -21.86 -10.66 -8.56
CA GLU A 47 -21.54 -10.39 -9.95
C GLU A 47 -20.03 -10.39 -10.22
N VAL A 48 -19.66 -10.75 -11.45
CA VAL A 48 -18.26 -10.76 -11.90
C VAL A 48 -17.84 -9.38 -12.40
N GLY A 49 -16.59 -9.02 -12.18
CA GLY A 49 -15.98 -7.75 -12.57
C GLY A 49 -16.17 -6.62 -11.56
N LYS A 50 -16.05 -5.39 -12.05
CA LYS A 50 -16.08 -4.15 -11.26
C LYS A 50 -17.42 -3.96 -10.53
N ILE A 51 -17.43 -3.18 -9.45
CA ILE A 51 -18.58 -2.94 -8.58
C ILE A 51 -19.81 -2.41 -9.32
N ARG A 52 -19.58 -1.66 -10.40
CA ARG A 52 -20.64 -1.14 -11.29
C ARG A 52 -21.54 -2.24 -11.84
N ASN A 53 -21.01 -3.44 -12.08
CA ASN A 53 -21.80 -4.57 -12.55
C ASN A 53 -22.80 -5.01 -11.48
N LEU A 54 -22.36 -5.10 -10.23
CA LEU A 54 -23.23 -5.41 -9.09
C LEU A 54 -24.30 -4.31 -8.90
N GLU A 55 -23.94 -3.04 -9.04
CA GLU A 55 -24.89 -1.92 -8.99
C GLU A 55 -25.98 -2.03 -10.07
N ASN A 56 -25.59 -2.36 -11.31
CA ASN A 56 -26.55 -2.51 -12.40
C ASN A 56 -27.57 -3.62 -12.12
N VAL A 57 -27.13 -4.73 -11.49
CA VAL A 57 -28.03 -5.83 -11.10
C VAL A 57 -28.98 -5.40 -9.97
N LEU A 58 -28.50 -4.58 -9.04
CA LEU A 58 -29.28 -4.11 -7.90
C LEU A 58 -30.25 -2.96 -8.23
N ALA A 59 -29.98 -2.17 -9.27
CA ALA A 59 -30.74 -0.97 -9.64
C ALA A 59 -32.24 -1.22 -9.93
N GLY A 60 -32.66 -2.47 -10.15
CA GLY A 60 -34.07 -2.84 -10.39
C GLY A 60 -34.70 -3.80 -9.38
N ASN A 61 -33.92 -4.48 -8.53
CA ASN A 61 -34.38 -5.52 -7.59
C ASN A 61 -33.45 -5.59 -6.36
N SER A 62 -33.26 -4.46 -5.68
CA SER A 62 -32.44 -4.43 -4.45
C SER A 62 -33.18 -5.13 -3.31
N PRO A 63 -32.56 -6.09 -2.60
CA PRO A 63 -33.14 -6.61 -1.37
C PRO A 63 -33.21 -5.51 -0.31
N GLU A 64 -34.22 -5.54 0.54
CA GLU A 64 -34.33 -4.66 1.70
C GLU A 64 -33.89 -5.42 2.96
N GLY A 65 -33.26 -4.73 3.90
CA GLY A 65 -32.92 -5.30 5.19
C GLY A 65 -31.92 -4.44 5.94
N TYR A 66 -31.86 -4.66 7.25
CA TYR A 66 -31.14 -3.80 8.20
C TYR A 66 -29.81 -4.39 8.66
N VAL A 67 -29.54 -5.65 8.29
CA VAL A 67 -28.30 -6.38 8.58
C VAL A 67 -27.76 -6.91 7.26
N GLY A 68 -26.50 -6.59 6.95
CA GLY A 68 -25.89 -7.07 5.72
C GLY A 68 -24.38 -7.03 5.73
N ILE A 69 -23.81 -7.80 4.82
CA ILE A 69 -22.38 -7.91 4.56
C ILE A 69 -22.11 -7.84 3.05
N GLY A 70 -20.97 -7.27 2.67
CA GLY A 70 -20.57 -7.07 1.28
C GLY A 70 -19.08 -7.33 1.09
N HIS A 71 -18.72 -7.77 -0.11
CA HIS A 71 -17.35 -8.15 -0.44
C HIS A 71 -16.92 -7.73 -1.84
N THR A 72 -15.67 -7.28 -1.97
CA THR A 72 -14.95 -7.19 -3.24
C THR A 72 -13.81 -8.19 -3.25
N ARG A 73 -13.65 -8.93 -4.34
CA ARG A 73 -12.72 -10.06 -4.42
C ARG A 73 -11.54 -9.78 -5.35
N TRP A 74 -10.38 -10.23 -4.91
CA TRP A 74 -9.18 -10.50 -5.71
C TRP A 74 -8.95 -12.01 -5.67
N ALA A 75 -9.04 -12.70 -6.80
CA ALA A 75 -9.06 -14.15 -6.84
C ALA A 75 -7.67 -14.75 -6.55
N THR A 76 -7.57 -15.59 -5.50
CA THR A 76 -6.39 -16.42 -5.20
C THR A 76 -6.64 -17.89 -5.54
N HIS A 77 -7.78 -18.44 -5.11
CA HIS A 77 -8.22 -19.81 -5.38
C HIS A 77 -9.52 -19.83 -6.21
N GLY A 78 -9.53 -20.53 -7.34
CA GLY A 78 -10.69 -20.59 -8.23
C GLY A 78 -10.85 -19.32 -9.08
N GLU A 79 -11.18 -19.52 -10.36
CA GLU A 79 -11.28 -18.43 -11.33
C GLU A 79 -12.33 -17.37 -10.93
N PRO A 80 -12.18 -16.11 -11.38
CA PRO A 80 -13.20 -15.08 -11.23
C PRO A 80 -14.51 -15.46 -11.94
N ASN A 81 -15.47 -15.98 -11.18
CA ASN A 81 -16.81 -16.27 -11.67
C ASN A 81 -17.86 -15.99 -10.57
N LYS A 82 -19.14 -16.00 -10.96
CA LYS A 82 -20.26 -15.68 -10.04
C LYS A 82 -20.40 -16.68 -8.89
N VAL A 83 -19.97 -17.93 -9.09
CA VAL A 83 -20.03 -18.99 -8.07
C VAL A 83 -18.97 -18.75 -7.00
N ASN A 84 -17.74 -18.45 -7.41
CA ASN A 84 -16.57 -18.18 -6.57
C ASN A 84 -16.57 -16.77 -5.95
N ALA A 85 -17.41 -15.86 -6.45
CA ALA A 85 -17.63 -14.57 -5.80
C ALA A 85 -18.22 -14.79 -4.40
N HIS A 86 -17.78 -13.98 -3.44
CA HIS A 86 -18.38 -13.91 -2.11
C HIS A 86 -19.67 -13.06 -2.17
N PRO A 87 -20.61 -13.20 -1.21
CA PRO A 87 -20.63 -14.12 -0.06
C PRO A 87 -20.80 -15.62 -0.39
N HIS A 88 -20.32 -16.48 0.51
CA HIS A 88 -20.54 -17.94 0.49
C HIS A 88 -21.56 -18.35 1.54
N SER A 89 -22.24 -19.49 1.31
CA SER A 89 -23.24 -20.03 2.21
C SER A 89 -22.98 -21.50 2.54
N ASP A 90 -23.59 -21.97 3.62
CA ASP A 90 -23.71 -23.41 3.92
C ASP A 90 -24.74 -24.08 2.99
N ASP A 91 -24.90 -25.41 3.12
CA ASP A 91 -25.86 -26.21 2.34
C ASP A 91 -27.30 -25.66 2.43
N SER A 92 -27.70 -25.24 3.63
CA SER A 92 -29.07 -24.80 3.93
C SER A 92 -29.33 -23.34 3.58
N GLY A 93 -28.27 -22.56 3.32
CA GLY A 93 -28.37 -21.12 3.07
C GLY A 93 -28.75 -20.31 4.31
N ASN A 94 -28.56 -20.87 5.51
CA ASN A 94 -28.89 -20.21 6.78
C ASN A 94 -27.69 -19.47 7.40
N ILE A 95 -26.47 -19.74 6.90
CA ILE A 95 -25.23 -19.08 7.29
C ILE A 95 -24.61 -18.51 6.03
N VAL A 96 -24.34 -17.20 6.04
CA VAL A 96 -23.70 -16.51 4.91
C VAL A 96 -22.50 -15.71 5.43
N LEU A 97 -21.36 -15.85 4.75
CA LEU A 97 -20.12 -15.21 5.17
C LEU A 97 -19.29 -14.66 4.02
N ILE A 98 -18.42 -13.72 4.39
CA ILE A 98 -17.38 -13.14 3.56
C ILE A 98 -16.04 -13.27 4.28
N HIS A 99 -14.96 -13.38 3.50
CA HIS A 99 -13.63 -13.71 3.98
C HIS A 99 -12.54 -12.95 3.20
N ASN A 100 -11.56 -12.45 3.93
CA ASN A 100 -10.28 -11.97 3.43
C ASN A 100 -9.17 -12.83 4.03
N GLY A 101 -8.31 -13.43 3.20
CA GLY A 101 -7.22 -14.29 3.67
C GLY A 101 -7.16 -15.60 2.88
N ILE A 102 -6.44 -16.57 3.43
CA ILE A 102 -6.29 -17.92 2.89
C ILE A 102 -6.42 -18.93 4.04
N ILE A 103 -7.33 -19.88 3.88
CA ILE A 103 -7.46 -21.03 4.80
C ILE A 103 -6.58 -22.17 4.28
N GLU A 104 -5.43 -22.38 4.90
CA GLU A 104 -4.39 -23.30 4.42
C GLU A 104 -4.84 -24.77 4.52
N ASN A 105 -5.61 -25.11 5.54
CA ASN A 105 -6.11 -26.48 5.77
C ASN A 105 -7.47 -26.77 5.12
N PHE A 106 -7.96 -25.91 4.20
CA PHE A 106 -9.31 -26.04 3.61
C PHE A 106 -9.53 -27.39 2.90
N ALA A 107 -8.51 -27.93 2.22
CA ALA A 107 -8.64 -29.18 1.48
C ALA A 107 -8.88 -30.39 2.39
N VAL A 108 -8.32 -30.37 3.61
CA VAL A 108 -8.55 -31.41 4.62
C VAL A 108 -9.96 -31.27 5.19
N LEU A 109 -10.34 -30.05 5.60
CA LEU A 109 -11.66 -29.75 6.14
C LEU A 109 -12.79 -30.08 5.15
N LYS A 110 -12.64 -29.71 3.88
CA LYS A 110 -13.59 -30.01 2.79
C LYS A 110 -13.85 -31.50 2.68
N LYS A 111 -12.81 -32.33 2.63
CA LYS A 111 -12.94 -33.81 2.57
C LYS A 111 -13.64 -34.39 3.79
N VAL A 112 -13.41 -33.83 4.99
CA VAL A 112 -14.09 -34.27 6.22
C VAL A 112 -15.58 -33.93 6.15
N LEU A 113 -15.93 -32.72 5.72
CA LEU A 113 -17.31 -32.25 5.61
C LEU A 113 -18.07 -32.98 4.49
N GLU A 114 -17.46 -33.23 3.34
CA GLU A 114 -18.05 -34.05 2.25
C GLU A 114 -18.40 -35.46 2.74
N LYS A 115 -17.52 -36.09 3.54
CA LYS A 115 -17.80 -37.40 4.16
C LYS A 115 -18.95 -37.38 5.16
N LYS A 116 -19.23 -36.22 5.76
CA LYS A 116 -20.36 -36.00 6.66
C LYS A 116 -21.65 -35.63 5.92
N GLY A 117 -21.59 -35.45 4.60
CA GLY A 117 -22.76 -35.23 3.74
C GLY A 117 -22.92 -33.79 3.23
N HIS A 118 -21.97 -32.89 3.51
CA HIS A 118 -22.00 -31.52 3.00
C HIS A 118 -21.71 -31.46 1.49
N THR A 119 -22.36 -30.54 0.78
CA THR A 119 -22.20 -30.34 -0.66
C THR A 119 -21.59 -28.98 -0.97
N PHE A 120 -20.38 -28.98 -1.52
CA PHE A 120 -19.68 -27.77 -1.91
C PHE A 120 -20.05 -27.34 -3.33
N ARG A 121 -20.17 -26.03 -3.53
CA ARG A 121 -20.56 -25.42 -4.81
C ARG A 121 -19.42 -24.65 -5.45
N SER A 122 -18.45 -24.17 -4.68
CA SER A 122 -17.32 -23.39 -5.17
C SER A 122 -16.00 -24.14 -5.06
N GLU A 123 -15.00 -23.57 -5.73
CA GLU A 123 -13.60 -23.99 -5.67
C GLU A 123 -12.81 -23.21 -4.60
N THR A 124 -13.49 -22.33 -3.86
CA THR A 124 -12.87 -21.43 -2.90
C THR A 124 -12.62 -22.13 -1.57
N ASP A 125 -11.54 -21.75 -0.92
CA ASP A 125 -11.23 -22.09 0.47
C ASP A 125 -12.30 -21.55 1.43
N THR A 126 -12.84 -20.36 1.15
CA THR A 126 -13.85 -19.67 1.97
C THR A 126 -15.11 -20.51 2.27
N GLU A 127 -15.63 -21.27 1.30
CA GLU A 127 -16.90 -22.01 1.48
C GLU A 127 -16.83 -23.01 2.64
N VAL A 128 -15.64 -23.55 2.93
CA VAL A 128 -15.40 -24.49 4.03
C VAL A 128 -15.76 -23.92 5.40
N ILE A 129 -15.62 -22.61 5.57
CA ILE A 129 -15.91 -21.94 6.84
C ILE A 129 -17.42 -22.01 7.12
N ALA A 130 -18.26 -21.82 6.09
CA ALA A 130 -19.72 -21.80 6.27
C ALA A 130 -20.26 -23.17 6.66
N HIS A 131 -19.79 -24.21 5.95
CA HIS A 131 -20.14 -25.60 6.25
C HIS A 131 -19.60 -26.06 7.61
N LEU A 132 -18.39 -25.65 7.99
CA LEU A 132 -17.82 -25.99 9.29
C LEU A 132 -18.61 -25.38 10.45
N ILE A 133 -19.06 -24.12 10.32
CA ILE A 133 -19.93 -23.49 11.34
C ILE A 133 -21.26 -24.24 11.41
N ALA A 134 -21.85 -24.60 10.27
CA ALA A 134 -23.10 -25.35 10.20
C ALA A 134 -23.00 -26.71 10.90
N GLU A 135 -21.94 -27.48 10.62
CA GLU A 135 -21.65 -28.78 11.24
C GLU A 135 -21.47 -28.69 12.76
N LEU A 136 -20.90 -27.58 13.25
CA LEU A 136 -20.63 -27.37 14.67
C LEU A 136 -21.80 -26.72 15.43
N TYR A 137 -22.89 -26.38 14.74
CA TYR A 137 -24.04 -25.70 15.33
C TYR A 137 -24.88 -26.64 16.21
N ASP A 138 -24.96 -26.32 17.50
CA ASP A 138 -25.71 -27.07 18.52
C ASP A 138 -26.86 -26.24 19.15
N GLY A 139 -27.32 -25.21 18.44
CA GLY A 139 -28.30 -24.24 18.94
C GLY A 139 -27.69 -22.94 19.46
N ASN A 140 -26.35 -22.87 19.63
CA ASN A 140 -25.64 -21.65 20.00
C ASN A 140 -24.66 -21.23 18.89
N PHE A 141 -25.04 -20.19 18.12
CA PHE A 141 -24.27 -19.76 16.97
C PHE A 141 -22.89 -19.18 17.35
N GLU A 142 -22.82 -18.37 18.42
CA GLU A 142 -21.54 -17.81 18.91
C GLU A 142 -20.54 -18.93 19.22
N LYS A 143 -21.01 -20.00 19.88
CA LYS A 143 -20.18 -21.15 20.23
C LYS A 143 -19.72 -21.92 18.98
N ALA A 144 -20.61 -22.14 18.03
CA ALA A 144 -20.30 -22.82 16.78
C ALA A 144 -19.26 -22.04 15.95
N PHE A 145 -19.47 -20.73 15.81
CA PHE A 145 -18.54 -19.83 15.14
C PHE A 145 -17.15 -19.88 15.77
N ARG A 146 -17.07 -19.76 17.10
CA ARG A 146 -15.79 -19.83 17.81
C ARG A 146 -15.07 -21.17 17.67
N LYS A 147 -15.80 -22.29 17.73
CA LYS A 147 -15.21 -23.61 17.51
C LYS A 147 -14.69 -23.75 16.08
N ALA A 148 -15.44 -23.28 15.09
CA ALA A 148 -14.98 -23.30 13.70
C ALA A 148 -13.66 -22.54 13.54
N LEU A 149 -13.55 -21.34 14.10
CA LEU A 149 -12.33 -20.52 14.05
C LEU A 149 -11.10 -21.21 14.65
N LEU A 150 -11.28 -22.06 15.68
CA LEU A 150 -10.18 -22.81 16.32
C LEU A 150 -9.63 -23.94 15.44
N GLU A 151 -10.42 -24.43 14.49
CA GLU A 151 -10.03 -25.50 13.55
C GLU A 151 -9.40 -24.94 12.26
N LEU A 152 -9.42 -23.62 12.06
CA LEU A 152 -8.86 -22.98 10.86
C LEU A 152 -7.36 -22.73 11.00
N GLU A 153 -6.61 -23.11 9.96
CA GLU A 153 -5.20 -22.76 9.79
C GLU A 153 -5.05 -21.74 8.65
N GLY A 154 -4.08 -20.82 8.81
CA GLY A 154 -3.85 -19.72 7.87
C GLY A 154 -4.29 -18.35 8.41
N THR A 155 -4.68 -17.46 7.49
CA THR A 155 -5.07 -16.08 7.80
C THR A 155 -6.51 -15.83 7.37
N PHE A 156 -7.26 -15.09 8.17
CA PHE A 156 -8.64 -14.74 7.87
C PHE A 156 -9.07 -13.44 8.56
N GLY A 157 -9.87 -12.67 7.84
CA GLY A 157 -10.78 -11.66 8.37
C GLY A 157 -12.15 -12.08 7.87
N VAL A 158 -13.06 -12.43 8.78
CA VAL A 158 -14.37 -12.97 8.42
C VAL A 158 -15.49 -12.11 8.99
N ALA A 159 -16.58 -12.00 8.23
CA ALA A 159 -17.84 -11.47 8.70
C ALA A 159 -18.96 -12.43 8.30
N VAL A 160 -19.85 -12.74 9.26
CA VAL A 160 -20.90 -13.75 9.13
C VAL A 160 -22.23 -13.17 9.58
N ILE A 161 -23.27 -13.44 8.80
CA ILE A 161 -24.68 -13.22 9.16
C ILE A 161 -25.43 -14.54 9.07
N THR A 162 -26.46 -14.73 9.89
CA THR A 162 -27.18 -16.00 9.96
C THR A 162 -28.64 -15.79 10.34
N LYS A 163 -29.51 -16.71 9.89
CA LYS A 163 -30.90 -16.78 10.36
C LYS A 163 -31.03 -17.26 11.81
N TYR A 164 -30.01 -17.90 12.36
CA TYR A 164 -30.03 -18.42 13.74
C TYR A 164 -29.87 -17.32 14.79
N ASP A 165 -29.34 -16.16 14.41
CA ASP A 165 -29.18 -14.97 15.26
C ASP A 165 -29.29 -13.71 14.37
N PRO A 166 -30.52 -13.33 13.98
CA PRO A 166 -30.78 -12.39 12.89
C PRO A 166 -30.35 -10.95 13.19
N ASP A 167 -30.30 -10.56 14.46
CA ASP A 167 -29.99 -9.19 14.90
C ASP A 167 -28.50 -8.97 15.15
N ARG A 168 -27.63 -9.77 14.51
CA ARG A 168 -26.19 -9.76 14.78
C ARG A 168 -25.32 -9.98 13.55
N ILE A 169 -24.15 -9.35 13.59
CA ILE A 169 -23.01 -9.68 12.71
C ILE A 169 -21.88 -10.22 13.57
N TYR A 170 -21.36 -11.39 13.20
CA TYR A 170 -20.21 -12.02 13.83
C TYR A 170 -18.97 -11.76 13.01
N VAL A 171 -17.92 -11.23 13.61
CA VAL A 171 -16.68 -10.90 12.92
C VAL A 171 -15.50 -11.46 13.68
N ALA A 172 -14.46 -11.91 12.98
CA ALA A 172 -13.23 -12.39 13.60
C ALA A 172 -12.02 -12.10 12.74
N ARG A 173 -10.86 -12.00 13.38
CA ARG A 173 -9.58 -11.69 12.75
C ARG A 173 -8.48 -12.66 13.18
N LYS A 174 -7.65 -13.04 12.21
CA LYS A 174 -6.32 -13.62 12.35
C LYS A 174 -5.49 -13.26 11.10
N GLY A 175 -4.51 -12.38 11.23
CA GLY A 175 -3.69 -11.88 10.12
C GLY A 175 -4.38 -10.80 9.28
N SER A 176 -5.54 -11.11 8.65
CA SER A 176 -6.23 -10.16 7.76
C SER A 176 -7.01 -9.07 8.53
N PRO A 177 -6.84 -7.76 8.23
CA PRO A 177 -7.41 -6.67 9.01
C PRO A 177 -8.95 -6.68 9.10
N ILE A 178 -9.46 -6.37 10.29
CA ILE A 178 -10.87 -6.06 10.57
C ILE A 178 -10.93 -4.83 11.48
N VAL A 179 -11.72 -3.85 11.06
CA VAL A 179 -11.99 -2.58 11.74
C VAL A 179 -13.50 -2.48 11.98
N ILE A 180 -13.90 -2.09 13.18
CA ILE A 180 -15.30 -1.92 13.57
C ILE A 180 -15.57 -0.43 13.72
N GLY A 181 -16.57 0.08 13.02
CA GLY A 181 -17.04 1.46 13.16
C GLY A 181 -18.19 1.55 14.15
N VAL A 182 -18.10 2.51 15.07
CA VAL A 182 -19.08 2.74 16.13
C VAL A 182 -19.99 3.89 15.75
N GLY A 183 -21.27 3.62 15.54
CA GLY A 183 -22.31 4.62 15.27
C GLY A 183 -23.28 4.79 16.43
N GLU A 184 -24.32 5.61 16.20
CA GLU A 184 -25.44 5.77 17.13
C GLU A 184 -26.64 4.95 16.65
N ASN A 185 -26.98 3.87 17.38
CA ASN A 185 -28.00 2.88 16.99
C ASN A 185 -27.69 2.14 15.67
N GLU A 186 -26.43 2.11 15.27
CA GLU A 186 -25.93 1.37 14.13
C GLU A 186 -24.43 1.13 14.31
N ASN A 187 -23.93 0.03 13.74
CA ASN A 187 -22.53 -0.33 13.78
C ASN A 187 -22.09 -0.90 12.44
N TYR A 188 -20.79 -0.77 12.19
CA TYR A 188 -20.18 -1.05 10.90
C TYR A 188 -18.99 -1.98 11.07
N VAL A 189 -18.70 -2.80 10.07
CA VAL A 189 -17.43 -3.53 9.97
C VAL A 189 -16.83 -3.29 8.60
N ALA A 190 -15.51 -3.18 8.54
CA ALA A 190 -14.79 -3.19 7.29
C ALA A 190 -13.38 -3.76 7.41
N SER A 191 -12.76 -4.12 6.29
CA SER A 191 -11.34 -4.48 6.25
C SER A 191 -10.39 -3.28 6.22
N ASP A 192 -10.91 -2.06 6.10
CA ASP A 192 -10.18 -0.80 6.10
C ASP A 192 -11.07 0.31 6.68
N VAL A 193 -10.48 1.39 7.19
CA VAL A 193 -11.23 2.51 7.77
C VAL A 193 -11.98 3.35 6.73
N THR A 194 -11.48 3.43 5.49
CA THR A 194 -12.01 4.26 4.40
C THR A 194 -13.52 4.15 4.16
N PRO A 195 -14.13 2.95 4.09
CA PRO A 195 -15.58 2.80 3.95
C PRO A 195 -16.38 3.31 5.15
N LEU A 196 -15.76 3.45 6.33
CA LEU A 196 -16.43 3.83 7.58
C LEU A 196 -16.49 5.36 7.77
N ILE A 197 -15.51 6.10 7.24
CA ILE A 197 -15.34 7.55 7.44
C ILE A 197 -16.63 8.37 7.19
N PRO A 198 -17.44 8.10 6.14
CA PRO A 198 -18.67 8.85 5.92
C PRO A 198 -19.72 8.69 7.02
N TYR A 199 -19.64 7.61 7.80
CA TYR A 199 -20.65 7.23 8.79
C TYR A 199 -20.17 7.43 10.22
N THR A 200 -18.88 7.18 10.49
CA THR A 200 -18.29 7.38 11.81
C THR A 200 -16.78 7.59 11.74
N LYS A 201 -16.28 8.42 12.65
CA LYS A 201 -14.86 8.62 12.90
C LYS A 201 -14.35 7.79 14.09
N ASN A 202 -15.22 7.07 14.78
CA ASN A 202 -14.90 6.28 15.96
C ASN A 202 -14.78 4.81 15.58
N VAL A 203 -13.60 4.22 15.79
CA VAL A 203 -13.33 2.83 15.36
C VAL A 203 -12.61 1.99 16.42
N TYR A 204 -12.79 0.67 16.33
CA TYR A 204 -11.98 -0.34 17.01
C TYR A 204 -11.21 -1.17 15.99
N TYR A 205 -9.98 -1.55 16.32
CA TYR A 205 -9.21 -2.53 15.57
C TYR A 205 -9.22 -3.86 16.34
N LEU A 206 -9.64 -4.93 15.67
CA LEU A 206 -9.45 -6.28 16.19
C LEU A 206 -7.97 -6.65 16.08
N ASN A 207 -7.45 -7.40 17.05
CA ASN A 207 -6.17 -8.09 16.96
C ASN A 207 -6.39 -9.52 16.46
N ASP A 208 -5.30 -10.25 16.28
CA ASP A 208 -5.36 -11.67 15.95
C ASP A 208 -5.99 -12.48 17.10
N ASP A 209 -6.77 -13.50 16.73
CA ASP A 209 -7.54 -14.37 17.62
C ASP A 209 -8.62 -13.63 18.44
N GLU A 210 -9.01 -12.44 17.99
CA GLU A 210 -10.15 -11.70 18.49
C GLU A 210 -11.36 -11.78 17.56
N MET A 211 -12.53 -11.62 18.17
CA MET A 211 -13.82 -11.54 17.50
C MET A 211 -14.68 -10.42 18.10
N ALA A 212 -15.66 -9.98 17.33
CA ALA A 212 -16.71 -9.12 17.83
C ALA A 212 -18.09 -9.59 17.37
N ILE A 213 -19.07 -9.23 18.18
CA ILE A 213 -20.49 -9.47 17.95
C ILE A 213 -21.14 -8.10 17.92
N LEU A 214 -21.57 -7.68 16.74
CA LEU A 214 -22.19 -6.37 16.52
C LEU A 214 -23.71 -6.55 16.55
N SER A 215 -24.40 -5.73 17.33
CA SER A 215 -25.83 -5.45 17.18
C SER A 215 -26.00 -3.98 16.82
N LYS A 216 -27.24 -3.53 16.57
CA LYS A 216 -27.53 -2.10 16.42
C LYS A 216 -27.26 -1.30 17.70
N ASP A 217 -27.44 -1.94 18.88
CA ASP A 217 -27.42 -1.28 20.18
C ASP A 217 -26.03 -1.33 20.85
N GLY A 218 -25.11 -2.15 20.34
CA GLY A 218 -23.78 -2.26 20.92
C GLY A 218 -22.87 -3.30 20.27
N ILE A 219 -21.64 -3.34 20.78
CA ILE A 219 -20.58 -4.21 20.28
C ILE A 219 -19.99 -4.96 21.47
N ILE A 220 -19.89 -6.29 21.34
CA ILE A 220 -19.22 -7.13 22.33
C ILE A 220 -17.94 -7.69 21.70
N THR A 221 -16.79 -7.36 22.27
CA THR A 221 -15.48 -7.86 21.85
C THR A 221 -14.99 -9.00 22.75
N LYS A 222 -14.49 -10.07 22.15
CA LYS A 222 -13.98 -11.26 22.85
C LYS A 222 -12.78 -11.88 22.12
N THR A 223 -12.01 -12.72 22.81
CA THR A 223 -11.13 -13.69 22.15
C THR A 223 -11.94 -14.88 21.61
N ILE A 224 -11.39 -15.60 20.64
CA ILE A 224 -11.97 -16.88 20.17
C ILE A 224 -12.07 -17.92 21.30
N HIS A 225 -11.33 -17.74 22.40
CA HIS A 225 -11.39 -18.55 23.62
C HIS A 225 -12.46 -18.12 24.65
N ASN A 226 -13.38 -17.21 24.30
CA ASN A 226 -14.48 -16.69 25.15
C ASN A 226 -14.11 -15.65 26.21
N GLN A 227 -12.96 -15.00 26.10
CA GLN A 227 -12.60 -13.98 27.09
C GLN A 227 -13.07 -12.62 26.60
N VAL A 228 -13.89 -11.92 27.39
CA VAL A 228 -14.36 -10.56 27.05
C VAL A 228 -13.19 -9.59 27.11
N ILE A 229 -13.05 -8.78 26.07
CA ILE A 229 -12.01 -7.75 25.95
C ILE A 229 -12.67 -6.39 25.91
N THR A 230 -12.09 -5.42 26.61
CA THR A 230 -12.45 -4.00 26.47
C THR A 230 -11.53 -3.36 25.44
N LYS A 231 -12.11 -2.70 24.42
CA LYS A 231 -11.36 -1.97 23.39
C LYS A 231 -11.46 -0.47 23.61
N GLU A 232 -10.36 0.23 23.39
CA GLU A 232 -10.36 1.70 23.35
C GLU A 232 -10.83 2.18 21.97
N VAL A 233 -11.76 3.14 21.97
CA VAL A 233 -12.23 3.80 20.76
C VAL A 233 -11.10 4.70 20.24
N GLN A 234 -10.72 4.51 18.99
CA GLN A 234 -9.80 5.41 18.30
C GLN A 234 -10.58 6.39 17.42
N HIS A 235 -10.22 7.67 17.49
CA HIS A 235 -10.80 8.70 16.63
C HIS A 235 -9.94 8.93 15.39
N ILE A 236 -10.57 8.86 14.22
CA ILE A 236 -9.93 8.97 12.91
C ILE A 236 -10.00 10.42 12.44
N ASN A 237 -8.83 11.00 12.14
CA ASN A 237 -8.70 12.42 11.76
C ASN A 237 -8.75 12.66 10.23
N TYR A 238 -9.27 11.72 9.44
CA TYR A 238 -9.40 11.88 7.99
C TYR A 238 -10.75 12.52 7.62
N ASP A 239 -10.73 13.37 6.60
CA ASP A 239 -11.93 13.92 5.98
C ASP A 239 -12.23 13.22 4.65
N VAL A 240 -13.52 13.11 4.31
CA VAL A 240 -14.02 12.40 3.11
C VAL A 240 -13.41 12.95 1.81
N GLU A 241 -13.09 14.24 1.77
CA GLU A 241 -12.46 14.88 0.61
C GLU A 241 -11.10 14.27 0.25
N ALA A 242 -10.37 13.71 1.22
CA ALA A 242 -9.04 13.13 1.00
C ALA A 242 -9.07 11.88 0.10
N ILE A 243 -10.22 11.21 0.03
CA ILE A 243 -10.45 9.94 -0.69
C ILE A 243 -11.29 10.12 -1.97
N GLU A 244 -11.51 11.36 -2.41
CA GLU A 244 -12.15 11.70 -3.68
C GLU A 244 -11.12 12.16 -4.72
N LYS A 245 -11.52 12.24 -6.00
CA LYS A 245 -10.64 12.68 -7.09
C LYS A 245 -10.46 14.20 -7.15
N SER A 246 -11.25 14.98 -6.42
CA SER A 246 -11.08 16.43 -6.24
C SER A 246 -10.85 17.23 -7.54
N GLY A 247 -11.56 16.88 -8.63
CA GLY A 247 -11.45 17.55 -9.93
C GLY A 247 -10.38 17.00 -10.89
N PHE A 248 -9.60 16.00 -10.48
CA PHE A 248 -8.69 15.27 -11.37
C PHE A 248 -9.38 14.09 -12.05
N ASP A 249 -8.90 13.69 -13.23
CA ASP A 249 -9.43 12.53 -13.96
C ASP A 249 -9.14 11.19 -13.25
N HIS A 250 -8.00 11.12 -12.56
CA HIS A 250 -7.46 9.91 -11.94
C HIS A 250 -6.93 10.19 -10.53
N PHE A 251 -7.03 9.22 -9.64
CA PHE A 251 -6.40 9.30 -8.32
C PHE A 251 -4.90 9.45 -8.44
N MET A 252 -4.24 8.69 -9.32
CA MET A 252 -2.80 8.81 -9.51
C MET A 252 -2.37 10.24 -9.86
N LEU A 253 -3.09 10.93 -10.76
CA LEU A 253 -2.76 12.32 -11.11
C LEU A 253 -2.97 13.26 -9.91
N LYS A 254 -4.11 13.15 -9.22
CA LYS A 254 -4.35 13.91 -7.98
C LYS A 254 -3.20 13.71 -7.00
N GLU A 255 -2.80 12.47 -6.77
CA GLU A 255 -1.79 12.11 -5.78
C GLU A 255 -0.39 12.61 -6.16
N ILE A 256 -0.06 12.64 -7.45
CA ILE A 256 1.16 13.30 -7.95
C ILE A 256 1.12 14.81 -7.60
N PHE A 257 0.00 15.47 -7.87
CA PHE A 257 -0.19 16.91 -7.62
C PHE A 257 -0.33 17.26 -6.13
N GLU A 258 -0.62 16.29 -5.26
CA GLU A 258 -0.66 16.47 -3.81
C GLU A 258 0.73 16.48 -3.16
N GLN A 259 1.79 16.08 -3.88
CA GLN A 259 3.14 15.91 -3.33
C GLN A 259 3.75 17.14 -2.65
N PRO A 260 3.55 18.40 -3.12
CA PRO A 260 3.96 19.58 -2.37
C PRO A 260 3.40 19.61 -0.95
N ARG A 261 2.10 19.30 -0.80
CA ARG A 261 1.43 19.26 0.50
C ARG A 261 1.89 18.06 1.33
N THR A 262 1.99 16.88 0.75
CA THR A 262 2.28 15.65 1.51
C THR A 262 3.74 15.60 1.99
N ILE A 263 4.68 16.16 1.23
CA ILE A 263 6.06 16.38 1.67
C ILE A 263 6.08 17.36 2.85
N LYS A 264 5.33 18.47 2.76
CA LYS A 264 5.18 19.43 3.87
C LYS A 264 4.59 18.78 5.13
N ASP A 265 3.61 17.91 4.97
CA ASP A 265 2.97 17.18 6.07
C ASP A 265 3.92 16.15 6.71
N ALA A 266 4.73 15.47 5.90
CA ALA A 266 5.77 14.56 6.39
C ALA A 266 6.84 15.26 7.25
N MET A 267 7.02 16.58 7.12
CA MET A 267 7.95 17.38 7.93
C MET A 267 7.30 18.11 9.10
N ARG A 268 5.97 18.24 9.09
CA ARG A 268 5.24 19.13 10.00
C ARG A 268 5.50 18.78 11.46
N GLY A 269 5.92 19.77 12.25
CA GLY A 269 6.21 19.60 13.67
C GLY A 269 7.48 18.80 13.99
N ARG A 270 8.29 18.43 12.98
CA ARG A 270 9.50 17.60 13.15
C ARG A 270 10.80 18.38 13.00
N LEU A 271 10.78 19.61 12.49
CA LEU A 271 11.99 20.39 12.20
C LEU A 271 12.32 21.37 13.33
N LEU A 272 13.56 21.34 13.83
CA LEU A 272 14.13 22.30 14.77
C LEU A 272 15.13 23.19 14.02
N ARG A 273 14.60 24.17 13.28
CA ARG A 273 15.32 24.96 12.28
C ARG A 273 16.56 25.66 12.84
N GLU A 274 16.42 26.32 14.00
CA GLU A 274 17.52 27.08 14.59
C GLU A 274 18.65 26.23 15.18
N GLU A 275 18.41 24.93 15.35
CA GLU A 275 19.38 23.99 15.90
C GLU A 275 20.01 23.11 14.81
N GLY A 276 19.44 23.14 13.60
CA GLY A 276 19.79 22.21 12.54
C GLY A 276 19.50 20.77 12.94
N LEU A 277 18.40 20.53 13.68
CA LEU A 277 18.00 19.24 14.23
C LEU A 277 16.58 18.87 13.82
N VAL A 278 16.17 17.64 14.12
CA VAL A 278 14.80 17.17 13.98
C VAL A 278 14.33 16.47 15.25
N LYS A 279 13.03 16.44 15.46
CA LYS A 279 12.36 15.71 16.54
C LYS A 279 11.40 14.69 15.96
N LEU A 280 11.72 13.41 16.14
CA LEU A 280 10.91 12.29 15.67
C LEU A 280 10.28 11.60 16.88
N GLY A 281 9.09 12.05 17.27
CA GLY A 281 8.44 11.63 18.52
C GLY A 281 8.33 10.11 18.67
N GLY A 282 7.96 9.42 17.60
CA GLY A 282 7.82 7.95 17.58
C GLY A 282 9.14 7.17 17.68
N LEU A 283 10.30 7.85 17.51
CA LEU A 283 11.63 7.25 17.69
C LEU A 283 12.36 7.79 18.94
N SER A 284 11.77 8.73 19.67
CA SER A 284 12.46 9.44 20.75
C SER A 284 12.95 8.52 21.88
N VAL A 285 12.23 7.43 22.15
CA VAL A 285 12.58 6.41 23.15
C VAL A 285 13.74 5.50 22.74
N ILE A 286 14.07 5.42 21.44
CA ILE A 286 15.13 4.56 20.89
C ILE A 286 16.24 5.35 20.18
N GLU A 287 16.24 6.69 20.29
CA GLU A 287 17.18 7.55 19.58
C GLU A 287 18.65 7.16 19.84
N GLU A 288 19.00 6.86 21.09
CA GLU A 288 20.37 6.44 21.44
C GLU A 288 20.76 5.10 20.80
N LYS A 289 19.84 4.13 20.73
CA LYS A 289 20.07 2.86 20.03
C LYS A 289 20.26 3.10 18.54
N LEU A 290 19.46 3.98 17.94
CA LEU A 290 19.54 4.32 16.52
C LEU A 290 20.87 4.97 16.16
N VAL A 291 21.37 5.90 16.97
CA VAL A 291 22.68 6.55 16.75
C VAL A 291 23.83 5.56 16.87
N ASN A 292 23.73 4.59 17.78
CA ASN A 292 24.78 3.62 18.07
C ASN A 292 24.66 2.30 17.29
N ALA A 293 23.67 2.18 16.41
CA ALA A 293 23.44 0.98 15.60
C ALA A 293 24.70 0.56 14.85
N LYS A 294 25.03 -0.74 14.88
CA LYS A 294 26.16 -1.29 14.12
C LYS A 294 25.82 -1.52 12.67
N LYS A 295 24.56 -1.82 12.40
CA LYS A 295 24.02 -2.05 11.06
C LYS A 295 22.53 -1.76 11.05
N ILE A 296 22.04 -1.28 9.92
CA ILE A 296 20.62 -1.07 9.67
C ILE A 296 20.19 -1.93 8.49
N HIS A 297 19.10 -2.67 8.65
CA HIS A 297 18.44 -3.39 7.57
C HIS A 297 17.16 -2.65 7.17
N PHE A 298 17.00 -2.37 5.89
CA PHE A 298 15.72 -1.96 5.34
C PHE A 298 15.06 -3.15 4.66
N ILE A 299 13.86 -3.53 5.13
CA ILE A 299 13.04 -4.56 4.51
C ILE A 299 11.79 -3.92 3.90
N ALA A 300 11.58 -4.16 2.61
CA ALA A 300 10.48 -3.56 1.86
C ALA A 300 10.22 -4.33 0.56
N SER A 301 9.16 -3.94 -0.16
CA SER A 301 8.82 -4.47 -1.48
C SER A 301 8.47 -3.32 -2.45
N GLY A 302 8.76 -3.52 -3.74
CA GLY A 302 8.40 -2.58 -4.83
C GLY A 302 8.91 -1.16 -4.61
N THR A 303 8.04 -0.16 -4.82
CA THR A 303 8.39 1.27 -4.63
C THR A 303 8.95 1.60 -3.23
N SER A 304 8.49 0.91 -2.17
CA SER A 304 9.05 1.14 -0.82
C SER A 304 10.50 0.66 -0.69
N TRP A 305 10.88 -0.36 -1.47
CA TRP A 305 12.27 -0.84 -1.58
C TRP A 305 13.16 0.15 -2.34
N HIS A 306 12.63 0.83 -3.37
CA HIS A 306 13.37 1.92 -4.02
C HIS A 306 13.61 3.10 -3.07
N ALA A 307 12.64 3.45 -2.22
CA ALA A 307 12.84 4.47 -1.19
C ALA A 307 13.92 4.05 -0.19
N ALA A 308 13.93 2.78 0.22
CA ALA A 308 14.95 2.21 1.10
C ALA A 308 16.37 2.31 0.53
N LEU A 309 16.56 2.06 -0.77
CA LEU A 309 17.86 2.25 -1.42
C LEU A 309 18.35 3.70 -1.35
N ILE A 310 17.45 4.69 -1.45
CA ILE A 310 17.83 6.09 -1.23
C ILE A 310 18.28 6.28 0.22
N GLY A 311 17.54 5.69 1.18
CA GLY A 311 17.90 5.68 2.59
C GLY A 311 19.27 5.07 2.89
N GLU A 312 19.65 4.00 2.19
CA GLU A 312 20.99 3.40 2.24
C GLU A 312 22.08 4.40 1.90
N TYR A 313 22.02 5.03 0.72
CA TYR A 313 22.99 6.07 0.34
C TYR A 313 23.05 7.20 1.37
N LEU A 314 21.90 7.68 1.86
CA LEU A 314 21.83 8.79 2.81
C LEU A 314 22.52 8.46 4.14
N ILE A 315 22.20 7.30 4.72
CA ILE A 315 22.72 6.88 6.02
C ILE A 315 24.19 6.50 5.92
N GLU A 316 24.60 5.78 4.88
CA GLU A 316 26.01 5.40 4.72
C GLU A 316 26.91 6.62 4.50
N GLU A 317 26.47 7.57 3.67
CA GLU A 317 27.24 8.78 3.38
C GLU A 317 27.33 9.69 4.61
N MET A 318 26.20 10.00 5.25
CA MET A 318 26.12 11.03 6.30
C MET A 318 26.33 10.50 7.72
N CYS A 319 25.96 9.25 7.99
CA CYS A 319 25.96 8.67 9.33
C CYS A 319 27.06 7.63 9.54
N ARG A 320 27.67 7.12 8.45
CA ARG A 320 28.72 6.10 8.49
C ARG A 320 28.28 4.82 9.21
N ILE A 321 27.02 4.41 8.98
CA ILE A 321 26.45 3.17 9.49
C ILE A 321 26.21 2.26 8.27
N PRO A 322 26.73 1.03 8.23
CA PRO A 322 26.42 0.07 7.17
C PRO A 322 24.92 -0.17 7.05
N VAL A 323 24.41 -0.16 5.83
CA VAL A 323 23.00 -0.45 5.54
C VAL A 323 22.91 -1.64 4.59
N GLU A 324 21.91 -2.50 4.78
CA GLU A 324 21.52 -3.50 3.79
C GLU A 324 20.04 -3.32 3.44
N VAL A 325 19.74 -3.28 2.14
CA VAL A 325 18.37 -3.14 1.62
C VAL A 325 17.94 -4.43 0.96
N GLU A 326 16.85 -5.02 1.45
CA GLU A 326 16.48 -6.38 1.09
C GLU A 326 15.01 -6.46 0.66
N TYR A 327 14.76 -7.26 -0.38
CA TYR A 327 13.40 -7.68 -0.69
C TYR A 327 12.87 -8.50 0.47
N ALA A 328 11.73 -8.08 1.03
CA ALA A 328 11.19 -8.71 2.22
C ALA A 328 10.86 -10.20 2.00
N SER A 329 10.45 -10.57 0.78
CA SER A 329 10.20 -11.95 0.37
C SER A 329 11.46 -12.83 0.46
N GLU A 330 12.62 -12.31 0.06
CA GLU A 330 13.88 -13.07 0.12
C GLU A 330 14.45 -13.12 1.54
N PHE A 331 14.30 -12.04 2.30
CA PHE A 331 14.80 -11.93 3.67
C PHE A 331 14.27 -13.04 4.57
N ARG A 332 12.95 -13.30 4.53
CA ARG A 332 12.31 -14.30 5.41
C ARG A 332 12.72 -15.75 5.10
N TYR A 333 13.12 -16.05 3.87
CA TYR A 333 13.40 -17.42 3.42
C TYR A 333 14.88 -17.81 3.45
N ARG A 334 15.80 -16.86 3.68
CA ARG A 334 17.24 -17.11 3.63
C ARG A 334 17.91 -17.34 4.99
N ASN A 335 17.14 -17.49 6.08
CA ASN A 335 17.64 -17.56 7.46
C ASN A 335 18.65 -16.42 7.77
N PRO A 336 18.18 -15.17 7.82
CA PRO A 336 19.05 -14.00 7.90
C PRO A 336 19.89 -14.00 9.19
N ILE A 337 21.11 -13.47 9.07
CA ILE A 337 22.01 -13.23 10.21
C ILE A 337 21.60 -11.89 10.81
N ILE A 338 21.20 -11.92 12.07
CA ILE A 338 20.69 -10.76 12.80
C ILE A 338 21.33 -10.76 14.18
N CYS A 339 21.93 -9.63 14.57
CA CYS A 339 22.53 -9.41 15.88
C CYS A 339 21.68 -8.45 16.74
N GLU A 340 21.81 -8.52 18.07
CA GLU A 340 21.01 -7.70 19.01
C GLU A 340 21.25 -6.18 18.90
N ASP A 341 22.39 -5.77 18.32
CA ASP A 341 22.79 -4.37 18.10
C ASP A 341 22.49 -3.85 16.69
N GLU A 342 21.73 -4.63 15.91
CA GLU A 342 21.23 -4.29 14.58
C GLU A 342 19.77 -3.84 14.65
N ILE A 343 19.41 -2.96 13.71
CA ILE A 343 18.06 -2.38 13.65
C ILE A 343 17.44 -2.74 12.31
N ILE A 344 16.17 -3.15 12.33
CA ILE A 344 15.41 -3.44 11.13
C ILE A 344 14.33 -2.38 10.98
N PHE A 345 14.25 -1.77 9.80
CA PHE A 345 13.16 -0.89 9.40
C PHE A 345 12.29 -1.59 8.35
N ALA A 346 11.02 -1.82 8.70
CA ALA A 346 9.98 -2.20 7.75
C ALA A 346 9.37 -0.96 7.11
N ILE A 347 9.54 -0.82 5.79
CA ILE A 347 8.99 0.31 5.02
C ILE A 347 7.79 -0.19 4.21
N SER A 348 6.60 0.33 4.51
CA SER A 348 5.38 -0.04 3.80
C SER A 348 4.36 1.09 3.81
N GLN A 349 3.86 1.49 2.64
CA GLN A 349 2.75 2.45 2.55
C GLN A 349 1.53 1.93 3.32
N SER A 350 1.10 0.69 3.03
CA SER A 350 -0.12 0.13 3.60
C SER A 350 0.05 -0.35 5.04
N GLY A 351 1.27 -0.72 5.44
CA GLY A 351 1.52 -1.38 6.72
C GLY A 351 0.91 -2.79 6.82
N GLU A 352 0.45 -3.35 5.71
CA GLU A 352 -0.21 -4.67 5.64
C GLU A 352 0.45 -5.62 4.62
N THR A 353 1.55 -5.20 3.98
CA THR A 353 2.26 -6.03 2.98
C THR A 353 2.74 -7.33 3.62
N ALA A 354 2.25 -8.48 3.14
CA ALA A 354 2.45 -9.78 3.79
C ALA A 354 3.93 -10.14 3.95
N ASP A 355 4.72 -10.05 2.90
CA ASP A 355 6.16 -10.33 2.95
C ASP A 355 6.91 -9.41 3.92
N THR A 356 6.57 -8.12 3.92
CA THR A 356 7.21 -7.15 4.82
C THR A 356 6.86 -7.42 6.27
N LEU A 357 5.61 -7.78 6.56
CA LEU A 357 5.16 -8.17 7.89
C LEU A 357 5.84 -9.47 8.34
N ALA A 358 5.93 -10.47 7.48
CA ALA A 358 6.59 -11.74 7.79
C ALA A 358 8.10 -11.56 8.05
N ALA A 359 8.79 -10.77 7.22
CA ALA A 359 10.19 -10.43 7.41
C ALA A 359 10.42 -9.63 8.73
N LEU A 360 9.50 -8.72 9.07
CA LEU A 360 9.55 -8.01 10.35
C LEU A 360 9.42 -8.96 11.54
N ARG A 361 8.45 -9.88 11.50
CA ARG A 361 8.26 -10.90 12.55
C ARG A 361 9.47 -11.80 12.69
N GLU A 362 10.07 -12.24 11.58
CA GLU A 362 11.30 -13.03 11.58
C GLU A 362 12.47 -12.29 12.21
N GLY A 363 12.64 -11.02 11.86
CA GLY A 363 13.65 -10.15 12.47
C GLY A 363 13.45 -9.98 13.97
N LYS A 364 12.20 -9.80 14.40
CA LYS A 364 11.83 -9.70 15.81
C LYS A 364 12.09 -11.00 16.58
N HIS A 365 11.74 -12.15 16.00
CA HIS A 365 12.00 -13.47 16.59
C HIS A 365 13.50 -13.73 16.79
N LYS A 366 14.34 -13.17 15.93
CA LYS A 366 15.81 -13.24 16.04
C LYS A 366 16.42 -12.17 16.96
N GLY A 367 15.60 -11.31 17.57
CA GLY A 367 16.03 -10.37 18.60
C GLY A 367 16.39 -8.96 18.12
N ALA A 368 16.17 -8.62 16.85
CA ALA A 368 16.39 -7.25 16.38
C ALA A 368 15.38 -6.25 16.96
N LEU A 369 15.83 -5.01 17.12
CA LEU A 369 14.92 -3.86 17.30
C LEU A 369 14.21 -3.60 15.96
N VAL A 370 12.88 -3.71 15.95
CA VAL A 370 12.08 -3.55 14.72
C VAL A 370 11.33 -2.22 14.70
N LEU A 371 11.54 -1.45 13.64
CA LEU A 371 11.00 -0.10 13.46
C LEU A 371 10.12 -0.02 12.20
N GLY A 372 9.07 0.81 12.24
CA GLY A 372 8.14 0.98 11.11
C GLY A 372 8.25 2.35 10.44
N ILE A 373 8.31 2.39 9.11
CA ILE A 373 8.04 3.60 8.31
C ILE A 373 6.78 3.34 7.50
N VAL A 374 5.66 3.86 7.98
CA VAL A 374 4.31 3.49 7.51
C VAL A 374 3.43 4.70 7.22
N ASN A 375 2.40 4.55 6.39
CA ASN A 375 1.41 5.62 6.17
C ASN A 375 0.10 5.37 6.91
N ALA A 376 -0.40 4.13 6.90
CA ALA A 376 -1.67 3.77 7.49
C ALA A 376 -1.56 3.67 9.03
N VAL A 377 -2.31 4.55 9.71
CA VAL A 377 -2.43 4.57 11.18
C VAL A 377 -3.12 3.30 11.65
N GLY A 378 -2.54 2.66 12.67
CA GLY A 378 -3.10 1.43 13.22
C GLY A 378 -2.99 0.22 12.28
N SER A 379 -2.12 0.27 11.26
CA SER A 379 -1.80 -0.92 10.45
C SER A 379 -1.06 -1.99 11.27
N THR A 380 -1.02 -3.22 10.76
CA THR A 380 -0.41 -4.35 11.47
C THR A 380 1.08 -4.15 11.69
N ILE A 381 1.84 -3.71 10.67
CA ILE A 381 3.25 -3.34 10.86
C ILE A 381 3.39 -2.27 11.95
N ALA A 382 2.55 -1.22 11.94
CA ALA A 382 2.62 -0.16 12.94
C ALA A 382 2.40 -0.64 14.38
N ARG A 383 1.55 -1.66 14.57
CA ARG A 383 1.27 -2.24 15.90
C ARG A 383 2.36 -3.21 16.36
N GLU A 384 3.03 -3.90 15.45
CA GLU A 384 4.02 -4.92 15.78
C GLU A 384 5.45 -4.40 15.91
N THR A 385 5.73 -3.21 15.37
CA THR A 385 7.00 -2.49 15.54
C THR A 385 7.16 -1.93 16.95
N ASP A 386 8.40 -1.86 17.44
CA ASP A 386 8.71 -1.32 18.77
C ASP A 386 8.66 0.22 18.81
N ALA A 387 8.92 0.85 17.66
CA ALA A 387 8.85 2.28 17.43
C ALA A 387 8.70 2.57 15.93
N GLY A 388 8.40 3.81 15.53
CA GLY A 388 8.24 4.09 14.11
C GLY A 388 7.91 5.54 13.76
N ILE A 389 7.72 5.77 12.47
CA ILE A 389 7.34 7.05 11.87
C ILE A 389 6.16 6.85 10.94
N TYR A 390 5.12 7.66 11.16
CA TYR A 390 4.06 7.84 10.17
C TYR A 390 4.50 8.85 9.10
N ILE A 391 4.40 8.53 7.82
CA ILE A 391 4.83 9.45 6.75
C ILE A 391 3.81 10.57 6.47
N HIS A 392 2.57 10.44 6.97
CA HIS A 392 1.48 11.42 6.84
C HIS A 392 1.20 11.88 5.38
N ALA A 393 1.26 10.95 4.42
CA ALA A 393 0.90 11.25 3.03
C ALA A 393 -0.62 11.32 2.80
N GLY A 394 -1.42 11.01 3.83
CA GLY A 394 -2.86 10.78 3.70
C GLY A 394 -3.18 9.50 2.92
N PRO A 395 -4.45 9.14 2.74
CA PRO A 395 -4.85 7.97 1.97
C PRO A 395 -4.31 8.04 0.53
N GLU A 396 -3.78 6.94 0.02
CA GLU A 396 -3.32 6.80 -1.36
C GLU A 396 -4.10 5.65 -2.00
N ILE A 397 -4.91 5.98 -2.99
CA ILE A 397 -5.92 5.13 -3.62
C ILE A 397 -5.38 4.54 -4.92
N GLY A 398 -4.66 5.32 -5.74
CA GLY A 398 -4.09 4.83 -6.99
C GLY A 398 -3.12 3.68 -6.73
N VAL A 399 -3.21 2.57 -7.49
CA VAL A 399 -2.38 1.38 -7.24
C VAL A 399 -0.89 1.71 -7.24
N ALA A 400 -0.42 2.45 -8.25
CA ALA A 400 0.95 2.91 -8.33
C ALA A 400 1.25 3.95 -7.24
N SER A 401 2.18 3.63 -6.34
CA SER A 401 2.64 4.54 -5.27
C SER A 401 3.28 5.81 -5.86
N THR A 402 2.91 6.99 -5.34
CA THR A 402 3.44 8.30 -5.76
C THR A 402 3.83 9.12 -4.54
N LYS A 403 2.89 9.83 -3.92
CA LYS A 403 3.11 10.64 -2.71
C LYS A 403 3.63 9.84 -1.52
N ALA A 404 3.31 8.55 -1.44
CA ALA A 404 3.90 7.69 -0.41
C ALA A 404 5.41 7.52 -0.59
N PHE A 405 5.91 7.43 -1.83
CA PHE A 405 7.35 7.34 -2.11
C PHE A 405 8.07 8.60 -1.65
N THR A 406 7.62 9.79 -2.06
CA THR A 406 8.27 11.04 -1.67
C THR A 406 8.18 11.30 -0.17
N SER A 407 7.07 10.94 0.49
CA SER A 407 6.94 11.05 1.95
C SER A 407 7.81 10.01 2.69
N GLN A 408 8.03 8.81 2.13
CA GLN A 408 9.00 7.83 2.66
C GLN A 408 10.44 8.35 2.55
N VAL A 409 10.84 8.86 1.38
CA VAL A 409 12.16 9.49 1.18
C VAL A 409 12.32 10.68 2.13
N THR A 410 11.30 11.51 2.31
CA THR A 410 11.32 12.60 3.30
C THR A 410 11.54 12.06 4.72
N ALA A 411 10.86 10.99 5.12
CA ALA A 411 11.07 10.38 6.44
C ALA A 411 12.49 9.84 6.61
N LEU A 412 13.06 9.21 5.57
CA LEU A 412 14.45 8.71 5.57
C LEU A 412 15.47 9.86 5.66
N VAL A 413 15.23 10.99 5.00
CA VAL A 413 16.04 12.21 5.16
C VAL A 413 15.99 12.71 6.61
N LEU A 414 14.81 12.73 7.25
CA LEU A 414 14.68 13.15 8.64
C LEU A 414 15.40 12.18 9.59
N ILE A 415 15.28 10.86 9.40
CA ILE A 415 16.02 9.85 10.17
C ILE A 415 17.53 10.06 10.01
N THR A 416 18.00 10.25 8.77
CA THR A 416 19.41 10.50 8.47
C THR A 416 19.90 11.75 9.18
N LEU A 417 19.15 12.85 9.11
CA LEU A 417 19.50 14.11 9.77
C LEU A 417 19.56 13.96 11.30
N LEU A 418 18.63 13.21 11.90
CA LEU A 418 18.64 12.90 13.34
C LEU A 418 19.94 12.19 13.75
N ILE A 419 20.33 11.14 13.01
CA ILE A 419 21.54 10.37 13.31
C ILE A 419 22.80 11.18 13.01
N ALA A 420 22.88 11.82 11.84
CA ALA A 420 24.07 12.50 11.37
C ALA A 420 24.48 13.67 12.28
N ARG A 421 23.51 14.41 12.84
CA ARG A 421 23.77 15.53 13.76
C ARG A 421 24.26 15.10 15.13
N ARG A 422 24.04 13.84 15.51
CA ARG A 422 24.62 13.19 16.69
C ARG A 422 25.99 12.58 16.41
N LYS A 423 26.47 12.62 15.16
CA LYS A 423 27.77 12.10 14.73
C LYS A 423 28.66 13.18 14.12
N HIS A 424 28.69 13.29 12.79
CA HIS A 424 29.71 14.07 12.06
C HIS A 424 29.17 15.33 11.38
N MET A 425 27.84 15.48 11.27
CA MET A 425 27.25 16.65 10.61
C MET A 425 27.28 17.86 11.53
N SER A 426 27.77 19.00 11.04
CA SER A 426 27.76 20.26 11.79
C SER A 426 26.37 20.91 11.86
N VAL A 427 26.19 21.87 12.79
CA VAL A 427 24.96 22.68 12.88
C VAL A 427 24.68 23.41 11.56
N VAL A 428 25.72 23.96 10.92
CA VAL A 428 25.59 24.72 9.66
C VAL A 428 25.07 23.84 8.53
N GLN A 429 25.64 22.63 8.38
CA GLN A 429 25.17 21.65 7.40
C GLN A 429 23.74 21.20 7.69
N GLY A 430 23.41 20.95 8.96
CA GLY A 430 22.03 20.60 9.36
C GLY A 430 21.03 21.72 9.04
N LYS A 431 21.38 22.98 9.32
CA LYS A 431 20.56 24.15 8.96
C LYS A 431 20.37 24.27 7.46
N GLN A 432 21.43 24.08 6.67
CA GLN A 432 21.33 24.13 5.21
C GLN A 432 20.40 23.05 4.68
N LEU A 433 20.57 21.79 5.09
CA LEU A 433 19.72 20.70 4.63
C LEU A 433 18.24 20.91 5.02
N ILE A 434 17.97 21.43 6.23
CA ILE A 434 16.62 21.81 6.65
C ILE A 434 16.06 22.93 5.78
N SER A 435 16.85 23.97 5.48
CA SER A 435 16.43 25.08 4.62
C SER A 435 16.03 24.57 3.24
N ASP A 436 16.90 23.78 2.61
CA ASP A 436 16.65 23.22 1.28
C ASP A 436 15.42 22.31 1.29
N LEU A 437 15.26 21.50 2.34
CA LEU A 437 14.12 20.61 2.51
C LEU A 437 12.79 21.37 2.67
N ILE A 438 12.79 22.54 3.34
CA ILE A 438 11.61 23.40 3.46
C ILE A 438 11.19 23.98 2.10
N GLU A 439 12.13 24.19 1.18
CA GLU A 439 11.87 24.71 -0.17
C GLU A 439 11.38 23.62 -1.15
N ILE A 440 11.59 22.32 -0.83
CA ILE A 440 11.21 21.22 -1.73
C ILE A 440 9.75 21.29 -2.18
N PRO A 441 8.73 21.54 -1.33
CA PRO A 441 7.35 21.68 -1.78
C PRO A 441 7.16 22.68 -2.92
N ASP A 442 7.77 23.85 -2.83
CA ASP A 442 7.64 24.91 -3.85
C ASP A 442 8.41 24.51 -5.13
N LYS A 443 9.56 23.84 -4.99
CA LYS A 443 10.32 23.27 -6.12
C LYS A 443 9.59 22.12 -6.81
N VAL A 444 8.83 21.31 -6.07
CA VAL A 444 7.95 20.28 -6.67
C VAL A 444 6.83 20.97 -7.44
N GLN A 445 6.24 22.05 -6.91
CA GLN A 445 5.20 22.79 -7.62
C GLN A 445 5.69 23.33 -8.97
N SER A 446 6.89 23.91 -9.04
CA SER A 446 7.43 24.40 -10.31
C SER A 446 7.69 23.29 -11.34
N ILE A 447 7.93 22.05 -10.89
CA ILE A 447 8.03 20.88 -11.78
C ILE A 447 6.64 20.43 -12.25
N LEU A 448 5.64 20.45 -11.36
CA LEU A 448 4.25 20.13 -11.72
C LEU A 448 3.70 21.12 -12.75
N ASP A 449 4.12 22.38 -12.71
CA ASP A 449 3.75 23.39 -13.69
C ASP A 449 4.28 23.08 -15.12
N GLN A 450 5.24 22.15 -15.25
CA GLN A 450 5.74 21.63 -16.54
C GLN A 450 4.91 20.45 -17.08
N ASN A 451 3.78 20.11 -16.46
CA ASN A 451 2.92 18.98 -16.82
C ASN A 451 2.58 18.92 -18.32
N ASP A 452 2.26 20.06 -18.93
CA ASP A 452 1.87 20.10 -20.35
C ASP A 452 3.03 19.76 -21.29
N TYR A 453 4.25 20.19 -20.95
CA TYR A 453 5.45 19.81 -21.71
C TYR A 453 5.73 18.30 -21.57
N ILE A 454 5.62 17.76 -20.35
CA ILE A 454 5.82 16.33 -20.10
C ILE A 454 4.76 15.49 -20.83
N ARG A 455 3.52 15.98 -20.92
CA ARG A 455 2.47 15.36 -21.73
C ARG A 455 2.84 15.34 -23.22
N GLN A 456 3.36 16.44 -23.77
CA GLN A 456 3.82 16.47 -25.17
C GLN A 456 4.95 15.47 -25.43
N LEU A 457 5.87 15.31 -24.47
CA LEU A 457 6.88 14.26 -24.54
C LEU A 457 6.24 12.87 -24.53
N ALA A 458 5.28 12.61 -23.64
CA ALA A 458 4.57 11.35 -23.62
C ALA A 458 3.89 11.03 -24.97
N GLU A 459 3.31 12.02 -25.65
CA GLU A 459 2.74 11.86 -26.99
C GLU A 459 3.78 11.39 -28.03
N ALA A 460 5.03 11.83 -27.92
CA ALA A 460 6.12 11.45 -28.82
C ALA A 460 6.71 10.05 -28.57
N TYR A 461 6.39 9.42 -27.43
CA TYR A 461 6.97 8.14 -27.01
C TYR A 461 5.94 7.07 -26.63
N LYS A 462 4.64 7.37 -26.66
CA LYS A 462 3.57 6.44 -26.23
C LYS A 462 3.55 5.11 -27.00
N ASP A 463 4.03 5.10 -28.24
CA ASP A 463 3.96 3.93 -29.14
C ASP A 463 5.19 3.01 -28.97
N GLU A 464 6.18 3.45 -28.21
CA GLU A 464 7.37 2.65 -27.93
C GLU A 464 7.04 1.47 -27.02
N ARG A 465 7.85 0.42 -27.13
CA ARG A 465 7.63 -0.85 -26.41
C ARG A 465 8.61 -1.08 -25.27
N ASN A 466 9.78 -0.47 -25.36
CA ASN A 466 10.85 -0.63 -24.38
C ASN A 466 11.37 0.74 -23.97
N PHE A 467 11.79 0.88 -22.72
CA PHE A 467 12.47 2.07 -22.19
C PHE A 467 13.62 1.64 -21.30
N LEU A 468 14.70 2.43 -21.30
CA LEU A 468 15.75 2.33 -20.29
C LEU A 468 15.78 3.58 -19.43
N TYR A 469 15.90 3.43 -18.12
CA TYR A 469 16.05 4.51 -17.15
C TYR A 469 17.42 4.40 -16.50
N LEU A 470 18.19 5.48 -16.52
CA LEU A 470 19.58 5.49 -16.08
C LEU A 470 19.83 6.61 -15.07
N GLY A 471 20.43 6.24 -13.95
CA GLY A 471 20.81 7.17 -12.89
C GLY A 471 22.06 6.70 -12.16
N ARG A 472 22.57 7.52 -11.24
CA ARG A 472 23.76 7.19 -10.44
C ARG A 472 23.67 7.80 -9.04
N GLY A 473 24.32 7.16 -8.07
CA GLY A 473 24.22 7.56 -6.66
C GLY A 473 22.77 7.59 -6.21
N TYR A 474 22.35 8.66 -5.55
CA TYR A 474 20.97 8.90 -5.11
C TYR A 474 19.92 8.76 -6.22
N ASN A 475 20.31 8.98 -7.49
CA ASN A 475 19.39 8.92 -8.63
C ASN A 475 19.30 7.52 -9.27
N PHE A 476 20.17 6.56 -8.92
CA PHE A 476 19.99 5.18 -9.41
C PHE A 476 18.66 4.57 -8.92
N PRO A 477 18.32 4.63 -7.62
CA PRO A 477 17.01 4.17 -7.15
C PRO A 477 15.82 4.90 -7.79
N VAL A 478 16.00 6.18 -8.13
CA VAL A 478 14.96 6.96 -8.83
C VAL A 478 14.76 6.48 -10.27
N ALA A 479 15.83 6.04 -10.95
CA ALA A 479 15.73 5.42 -12.26
C ALA A 479 14.96 4.09 -12.20
N LEU A 480 15.21 3.27 -11.17
CA LEU A 480 14.41 2.07 -10.92
C LEU A 480 12.94 2.40 -10.67
N GLU A 481 12.66 3.43 -9.88
CA GLU A 481 11.28 3.87 -9.59
C GLU A 481 10.56 4.38 -10.85
N GLY A 482 11.21 5.21 -11.67
CA GLY A 482 10.65 5.69 -12.94
C GLY A 482 10.32 4.55 -13.91
N ALA A 483 11.22 3.57 -14.02
CA ALA A 483 10.98 2.37 -14.81
C ALA A 483 9.82 1.53 -14.25
N LEU A 484 9.75 1.35 -12.92
CA LEU A 484 8.66 0.62 -12.29
C LEU A 484 7.31 1.30 -12.55
N LYS A 485 7.22 2.63 -12.38
CA LYS A 485 6.00 3.39 -12.68
C LYS A 485 5.56 3.17 -14.12
N LEU A 486 6.45 3.40 -15.09
CA LEU A 486 6.08 3.23 -16.50
C LEU A 486 5.61 1.80 -16.79
N LYS A 487 6.29 0.79 -16.24
CA LYS A 487 5.93 -0.63 -16.39
C LYS A 487 4.56 -0.96 -15.80
N GLU A 488 4.28 -0.50 -14.58
CA GLU A 488 3.06 -0.82 -13.84
C GLU A 488 1.79 -0.33 -14.56
N ILE A 489 1.80 0.90 -15.06
CA ILE A 489 0.55 1.55 -15.54
C ILE A 489 0.43 1.62 -17.06
N SER A 490 1.53 1.56 -17.82
CA SER A 490 1.49 1.63 -19.30
C SER A 490 1.74 0.29 -19.99
N TYR A 491 2.24 -0.70 -19.23
CA TYR A 491 2.68 -2.01 -19.71
C TYR A 491 3.82 -1.97 -20.74
N ILE A 492 4.52 -0.84 -20.86
CA ILE A 492 5.79 -0.74 -21.58
C ILE A 492 6.86 -1.47 -20.78
N HIS A 493 7.73 -2.18 -21.48
CA HIS A 493 8.84 -2.85 -20.84
C HIS A 493 9.93 -1.83 -20.47
N ALA A 494 9.90 -1.34 -19.23
CA ALA A 494 10.86 -0.37 -18.74
C ALA A 494 11.82 -1.01 -17.72
N GLU A 495 13.12 -0.75 -17.89
CA GLU A 495 14.16 -1.24 -16.97
C GLU A 495 15.02 -0.08 -16.46
N GLY A 496 15.30 -0.09 -15.15
CA GLY A 496 16.19 0.86 -14.51
C GLY A 496 17.57 0.25 -14.26
N TYR A 497 18.63 0.98 -14.57
CA TYR A 497 20.01 0.54 -14.36
C TYR A 497 20.89 1.66 -13.78
N PRO A 498 21.97 1.31 -13.04
CA PRO A 498 23.05 2.25 -12.82
C PRO A 498 23.66 2.63 -14.16
N ALA A 499 23.80 3.94 -14.44
CA ALA A 499 24.22 4.43 -15.75
C ALA A 499 25.54 3.82 -16.25
N ALA A 500 26.48 3.55 -15.33
CA ALA A 500 27.78 2.95 -15.66
C ALA A 500 27.69 1.47 -16.06
N GLU A 501 26.69 0.74 -15.56
CA GLU A 501 26.51 -0.70 -15.83
C GLU A 501 25.96 -0.97 -17.23
N MET A 502 25.45 0.07 -17.92
CA MET A 502 24.93 -0.05 -19.28
C MET A 502 25.92 -0.75 -20.22
N LYS A 503 27.23 -0.47 -20.12
CA LYS A 503 28.26 -1.10 -20.98
C LYS A 503 28.47 -2.59 -20.75
N HIS A 504 28.04 -3.11 -19.61
CA HIS A 504 28.29 -4.49 -19.19
C HIS A 504 27.21 -5.47 -19.68
N GLY A 505 26.47 -5.10 -20.72
CA GLY A 505 25.44 -5.93 -21.37
C GLY A 505 24.26 -5.12 -21.90
N PRO A 506 23.57 -4.31 -21.07
CA PRO A 506 22.34 -3.62 -21.45
C PRO A 506 22.45 -2.71 -22.68
N ILE A 507 23.63 -2.17 -22.97
CA ILE A 507 23.89 -1.32 -24.15
C ILE A 507 23.57 -2.01 -25.48
N ALA A 508 23.54 -3.35 -25.51
CA ALA A 508 23.15 -4.12 -26.69
C ALA A 508 21.68 -3.91 -27.11
N LEU A 509 20.85 -3.39 -26.21
CA LEU A 509 19.44 -3.07 -26.47
C LEU A 509 19.24 -1.69 -27.13
N ILE A 510 20.29 -0.87 -27.22
CA ILE A 510 20.17 0.49 -27.77
C ILE A 510 20.12 0.45 -29.31
N ASP A 511 19.03 1.00 -29.85
CA ASP A 511 18.84 1.31 -31.27
C ASP A 511 18.10 2.64 -31.44
N GLU A 512 17.76 3.01 -32.68
CA GLU A 512 17.00 4.23 -32.99
C GLU A 512 15.58 4.32 -32.39
N ASN A 513 15.00 3.20 -31.95
CA ASN A 513 13.66 3.15 -31.36
C ASN A 513 13.71 3.18 -29.82
N MET A 514 14.85 2.85 -29.21
CA MET A 514 14.99 2.78 -27.75
C MET A 514 15.03 4.18 -27.11
N PRO A 515 14.02 4.58 -26.33
CA PRO A 515 14.06 5.75 -25.47
C PRO A 515 14.89 5.45 -24.23
N VAL A 516 15.80 6.36 -23.90
CA VAL A 516 16.65 6.27 -22.73
C VAL A 516 16.48 7.53 -21.89
N VAL A 517 15.91 7.36 -20.70
CA VAL A 517 15.69 8.43 -19.73
C VAL A 517 16.90 8.51 -18.81
N PHE A 518 17.62 9.62 -18.81
CA PHE A 518 18.74 9.89 -17.92
C PHE A 518 18.34 10.87 -16.83
N ILE A 519 18.74 10.59 -15.59
CA ILE A 519 18.73 11.57 -14.50
C ILE A 519 20.15 12.16 -14.42
N ALA A 520 20.31 13.37 -14.93
CA ALA A 520 21.57 14.06 -15.19
C ALA A 520 21.62 15.42 -14.49
N THR A 521 21.45 15.42 -13.17
CA THR A 521 21.57 16.63 -12.34
C THR A 521 23.03 17.01 -12.12
N HIS A 522 23.32 18.29 -11.88
CA HIS A 522 24.66 18.73 -11.52
C HIS A 522 25.10 18.08 -10.21
N ASP A 523 26.13 17.24 -10.26
CA ASP A 523 26.76 16.62 -9.11
C ASP A 523 28.25 16.33 -9.39
N ALA A 524 28.94 15.68 -8.45
CA ALA A 524 30.35 15.33 -8.59
C ALA A 524 30.66 14.33 -9.71
N ILE A 525 29.64 13.67 -10.28
CA ILE A 525 29.74 12.60 -11.29
C ILE A 525 29.05 12.97 -12.61
N TYR A 526 28.61 14.23 -12.78
CA TYR A 526 27.90 14.74 -13.95
C TYR A 526 28.63 14.44 -15.27
N ASP A 527 29.94 14.71 -15.35
CA ASP A 527 30.73 14.43 -16.57
C ASP A 527 30.72 12.94 -16.96
N LYS A 528 30.54 12.04 -15.99
CA LYS A 528 30.41 10.59 -16.26
C LYS A 528 29.04 10.27 -16.85
N ILE A 529 27.98 10.93 -16.39
CA ILE A 529 26.64 10.80 -16.98
C ILE A 529 26.65 11.32 -18.42
N ILE A 530 27.27 12.46 -18.70
CA ILE A 530 27.42 12.97 -20.08
C ILE A 530 28.11 11.95 -20.99
N SER A 531 29.21 11.33 -20.52
CA SER A 531 29.86 10.25 -21.28
C SER A 531 28.93 9.07 -21.56
N ASN A 532 28.06 8.69 -20.62
CA ASN A 532 27.08 7.63 -20.85
C ASN A 532 25.98 8.04 -21.83
N ILE A 533 25.56 9.30 -21.82
CA ILE A 533 24.61 9.84 -22.81
C ILE A 533 25.21 9.78 -24.22
N GLU A 534 26.47 10.22 -24.39
CA GLU A 534 27.16 10.16 -25.68
C GLU A 534 27.25 8.72 -26.22
N GLU A 535 27.43 7.72 -25.35
CA GLU A 535 27.47 6.31 -25.73
C GLU A 535 26.12 5.79 -26.26
N VAL A 536 25.01 6.28 -25.70
CA VAL A 536 23.66 6.00 -26.19
C VAL A 536 23.44 6.68 -27.54
N LYS A 537 23.81 7.96 -27.66
CA LYS A 537 23.68 8.72 -28.92
C LYS A 537 24.54 8.13 -30.05
N ALA A 538 25.72 7.61 -29.74
CA ALA A 538 26.57 6.91 -30.71
C ALA A 538 25.90 5.65 -31.31
N ARG A 539 24.87 5.11 -30.64
CA ARG A 539 24.05 3.97 -31.07
C ARG A 539 22.64 4.39 -31.47
N LYS A 540 22.42 5.68 -31.72
CA LYS A 540 21.16 6.29 -32.15
C LYS A 540 20.01 6.25 -31.14
N GLY A 541 20.25 5.87 -29.89
CA GLY A 541 19.23 5.93 -28.84
C GLY A 541 18.65 7.33 -28.68
N ARG A 542 17.36 7.41 -28.34
CA ARG A 542 16.62 8.66 -28.14
C ARG A 542 16.69 9.06 -26.68
N VAL A 543 17.35 10.17 -26.37
CA VAL A 543 17.69 10.55 -25.00
C VAL A 543 16.72 11.60 -24.46
N ILE A 544 16.09 11.29 -23.32
CA ILE A 544 15.32 12.22 -22.50
C ILE A 544 16.12 12.48 -21.22
N CYS A 545 16.44 13.72 -20.90
CA CYS A 545 17.20 14.06 -19.70
C CYS A 545 16.34 14.80 -18.67
N ILE A 546 16.40 14.35 -17.41
CA ILE A 546 16.04 15.17 -16.25
C ILE A 546 17.31 15.88 -15.80
N ALA A 547 17.36 17.21 -15.92
CA ALA A 547 18.57 17.99 -15.69
C ALA A 547 18.34 19.15 -14.72
N SER A 548 19.40 19.65 -14.11
CA SER A 548 19.34 20.83 -13.25
C SER A 548 19.05 22.10 -14.07
N GLU A 549 18.16 22.96 -13.57
CA GLU A 549 17.92 24.29 -14.14
C GLU A 549 19.24 25.06 -14.33
N GLY A 550 19.39 25.72 -15.47
CA GLY A 550 20.62 26.45 -15.84
C GLY A 550 21.69 25.62 -16.55
N ASP A 551 21.52 24.29 -16.68
CA ASP A 551 22.41 23.46 -17.48
C ASP A 551 22.23 23.72 -18.99
N THR A 552 23.11 24.55 -19.54
CA THR A 552 23.11 24.87 -20.98
C THR A 552 23.86 23.83 -21.85
N LYS A 553 24.58 22.89 -21.23
CA LYS A 553 25.37 21.88 -21.96
C LYS A 553 24.52 20.68 -22.34
N ILE A 554 23.64 20.23 -21.44
CA ILE A 554 22.85 18.99 -21.61
C ILE A 554 22.00 19.00 -22.89
N GLY A 555 21.46 20.16 -23.29
CA GLY A 555 20.65 20.30 -24.50
C GLY A 555 21.40 20.01 -25.81
N LYS A 556 22.74 19.89 -25.79
CA LYS A 556 23.53 19.45 -26.95
C LYS A 556 23.56 17.93 -27.10
N TYR A 557 23.28 17.20 -26.03
CA TYR A 557 23.42 15.75 -25.94
C TYR A 557 22.08 15.02 -25.90
N ALA A 558 21.06 15.66 -25.31
CA ALA A 558 19.71 15.11 -25.17
C ALA A 558 18.79 15.54 -26.32
N ASP A 559 17.84 14.67 -26.71
CA ASP A 559 16.78 15.02 -27.65
C ASP A 559 15.68 15.85 -26.97
N HIS A 560 15.43 15.57 -25.69
CA HIS A 560 14.51 16.32 -24.84
C HIS A 560 15.08 16.52 -23.44
N VAL A 561 14.76 17.65 -22.81
CA VAL A 561 15.25 17.98 -21.48
C VAL A 561 14.10 18.50 -20.63
N ILE A 562 13.91 17.91 -19.46
CA ILE A 562 13.02 18.39 -18.41
C ILE A 562 13.91 18.97 -17.30
N TYR A 563 13.78 20.26 -17.04
CA TYR A 563 14.59 20.94 -16.03
C TYR A 563 13.93 20.85 -14.66
N ILE A 564 14.72 20.58 -13.63
CA ILE A 564 14.28 20.60 -12.23
C ILE A 564 15.12 21.61 -11.43
N PRO A 565 14.54 22.30 -10.43
CA PRO A 565 15.27 23.28 -9.61
C PRO A 565 16.45 22.66 -8.86
N GLU A 566 17.49 23.47 -8.60
CA GLU A 566 18.64 23.02 -7.81
C GLU A 566 18.31 22.89 -6.31
N THR A 567 18.92 21.90 -5.66
CA THR A 567 18.82 21.62 -4.23
C THR A 567 20.02 20.80 -3.75
N SER A 568 20.14 20.59 -2.44
CA SER A 568 21.10 19.63 -1.86
C SER A 568 20.97 18.25 -2.53
N GLN A 569 22.10 17.62 -2.85
CA GLN A 569 22.15 16.32 -3.56
C GLN A 569 21.27 15.24 -2.91
N ALA A 570 21.29 15.19 -1.58
CA ALA A 570 20.47 14.29 -0.77
C ALA A 570 18.95 14.44 -0.96
N LEU A 571 18.50 15.59 -1.49
CA LEU A 571 17.10 15.92 -1.72
C LEU A 571 16.69 15.87 -3.18
N VAL A 572 17.65 15.75 -4.12
CA VAL A 572 17.39 15.63 -5.56
C VAL A 572 16.38 14.52 -5.88
N PRO A 573 16.40 13.33 -5.23
CA PRO A 573 15.40 12.29 -5.49
C PRO A 573 13.95 12.71 -5.29
N LEU A 574 13.68 13.69 -4.40
CA LEU A 574 12.33 14.22 -4.19
C LEU A 574 11.85 15.07 -5.37
N LEU A 575 12.77 15.62 -6.17
CA LEU A 575 12.47 16.44 -7.35
C LEU A 575 12.52 15.60 -8.63
N SER A 576 13.56 14.78 -8.80
CA SER A 576 13.80 14.04 -10.05
C SER A 576 12.78 12.92 -10.32
N VAL A 577 12.07 12.43 -9.30
CA VAL A 577 11.00 11.43 -9.47
C VAL A 577 9.71 12.03 -10.06
N ILE A 578 9.43 13.31 -9.82
CA ILE A 578 8.15 13.95 -10.19
C ILE A 578 7.93 13.94 -11.71
N PRO A 579 8.91 14.33 -12.56
CA PRO A 579 8.74 14.22 -14.00
C PRO A 579 8.54 12.79 -14.48
N LEU A 580 9.16 11.80 -13.83
CA LEU A 580 9.07 10.39 -14.22
C LEU A 580 7.67 9.83 -13.94
N GLN A 581 7.07 10.22 -12.81
CA GLN A 581 5.68 9.89 -12.49
C GLN A 581 4.71 10.49 -13.50
N LEU A 582 4.89 11.77 -13.85
CA LEU A 582 4.07 12.45 -14.87
C LEU A 582 4.23 11.83 -16.25
N LEU A 583 5.46 11.50 -16.65
CA LEU A 583 5.74 10.83 -17.93
C LEU A 583 5.04 9.47 -17.99
N ALA A 584 5.17 8.64 -16.93
CA ALA A 584 4.49 7.36 -16.85
C ALA A 584 2.96 7.51 -16.93
N TYR A 585 2.39 8.46 -16.19
CA TYR A 585 0.97 8.75 -16.18
C TYR A 585 0.46 9.11 -17.58
N HIS A 586 1.07 10.10 -18.23
CA HIS A 586 0.62 10.57 -19.54
C HIS A 586 0.78 9.49 -20.61
N VAL A 587 1.88 8.74 -20.60
CA VAL A 587 2.06 7.61 -21.54
C VAL A 587 0.96 6.56 -21.36
N ALA A 588 0.62 6.20 -20.12
CA ALA A 588 -0.43 5.22 -19.86
C ALA A 588 -1.83 5.70 -20.28
N VAL A 589 -2.18 6.96 -19.98
CA VAL A 589 -3.44 7.56 -20.42
C VAL A 589 -3.54 7.60 -21.94
N LEU A 590 -2.48 8.00 -22.63
CA LEU A 590 -2.43 8.05 -24.10
C LEU A 590 -2.50 6.68 -24.77
N ARG A 591 -2.14 5.62 -24.04
CA ARG A 591 -2.29 4.22 -24.45
C ARG A 591 -3.66 3.62 -24.07
N GLY A 592 -4.52 4.40 -23.43
CA GLY A 592 -5.85 3.96 -22.98
C GLY A 592 -5.80 2.93 -21.84
N CYS A 593 -4.74 2.93 -21.03
CA CYS A 593 -4.62 2.05 -19.87
C CYS A 593 -5.39 2.61 -18.65
N ASP A 594 -5.87 1.72 -17.78
CA ASP A 594 -6.45 2.09 -16.49
C ASP A 594 -5.30 2.38 -15.50
N VAL A 595 -5.03 3.66 -15.26
CA VAL A 595 -3.91 4.12 -14.41
C VAL A 595 -4.18 3.98 -12.92
N ASP A 596 -5.44 4.02 -12.50
CA ASP A 596 -5.81 3.87 -11.09
C ASP A 596 -5.89 2.38 -10.71
N GLN A 597 -6.30 1.51 -11.65
CA GLN A 597 -6.46 0.06 -11.48
C GLN A 597 -5.78 -0.72 -12.62
N PRO A 598 -4.44 -0.71 -12.72
CA PRO A 598 -3.71 -1.47 -13.72
C PRO A 598 -3.95 -2.98 -13.55
N ARG A 599 -4.02 -3.68 -14.69
CA ARG A 599 -4.31 -5.12 -14.74
C ARG A 599 -3.30 -5.92 -13.93
N ASN A 600 -3.75 -7.03 -13.34
CA ASN A 600 -2.93 -7.98 -12.57
C ASN A 600 -2.30 -7.40 -11.29
N LEU A 601 -2.64 -6.17 -10.91
CA LEU A 601 -2.11 -5.52 -9.71
C LEU A 601 -3.22 -5.15 -8.73
N ALA A 602 -2.84 -5.09 -7.46
CA ALA A 602 -3.64 -4.57 -6.36
C ALA A 602 -2.81 -3.56 -5.56
N LYS A 603 -3.46 -2.59 -4.90
CA LYS A 603 -2.76 -1.53 -4.16
C LYS A 603 -1.81 -2.04 -3.06
N SER A 604 -2.19 -3.14 -2.42
CA SER A 604 -1.35 -3.81 -1.42
C SER A 604 -1.54 -5.32 -1.51
N VAL A 605 -0.43 -6.04 -1.34
CA VAL A 605 -0.32 -7.50 -1.41
C VAL A 605 -0.31 -8.02 0.02
N THR A 606 -1.47 -8.48 0.51
CA THR A 606 -1.67 -8.95 1.89
C THR A 606 -1.81 -10.47 2.01
N VAL A 607 -1.57 -11.16 0.90
CA VAL A 607 -1.58 -12.61 0.81
C VAL A 607 -0.32 -13.02 0.06
N GLU A 608 0.20 -14.20 0.38
CA GLU A 608 1.31 -14.81 -0.34
C GLU A 608 0.84 -15.44 -1.66
#